data_AF-A9KT55-F1
#
_entry.id   AF-A9KT55-F1
#
_cell.length_a   1.000
_cell.length_b   1.000
_cell.length_c   1.000
_cell.angle_alpha   90.00
_cell.angle_beta   90.00
_cell.angle_gamma   90.00
#
_symmetry.space_group_name_H-M   'P 1'
#
loop_
_entity.id
_entity.type
_entity.pdbx_description
1 polymer ?
#
loop_
_entity_poly.entity_id
_entity_poly.type
_entity_poly.pdbx_seq_one_letter_code
_entity_poly.pdbx_strand_id
1 'polypeptide(L)'
;MVDRMAETFKNLGGKLLLKTKVKSVVIESGAVTGVMLDNDILPADAVIVTQETIAALDQLFDIPLQDAWLKELRETTKPSVCTFISVGIRTKLPDILPVWRLEEPINHAGKTVTEIAMLLVKNILRQRGI
;
A
#
# COMPACT_ATOMS: atom_id res chain seq x y z
N MET A 1 -5.77 2.53 -14.61
CA MET A 1 -6.60 1.74 -13.67
C MET A 1 -7.20 2.65 -12.61
N VAL A 2 -6.37 3.38 -11.87
CA VAL A 2 -6.80 4.32 -10.82
C VAL A 2 -7.80 5.36 -11.36
N ASP A 3 -7.56 5.92 -12.54
CA ASP A 3 -8.48 6.94 -13.12
C ASP A 3 -9.89 6.40 -13.36
N ARG A 4 -10.00 5.17 -13.89
CA ARG A 4 -11.30 4.52 -14.14
C ARG A 4 -12.06 4.26 -12.84
N MET A 5 -11.35 3.88 -11.77
CA MET A 5 -11.97 3.69 -10.46
C MET A 5 -12.47 5.02 -9.90
N ALA A 6 -11.65 6.07 -10.00
CA ALA A 6 -12.01 7.41 -9.57
C ALA A 6 -13.21 7.98 -10.34
N GLU A 7 -13.25 7.78 -11.66
CA GLU A 7 -14.39 8.17 -12.50
C GLU A 7 -15.65 7.40 -12.13
N THR A 8 -15.57 6.08 -12.00
CA THR A 8 -16.71 5.25 -11.58
C THR A 8 -17.28 5.71 -10.25
N PHE A 9 -16.41 5.94 -9.25
CA PHE A 9 -16.83 6.39 -7.93
C PHE A 9 -17.54 7.74 -7.98
N LYS A 10 -17.03 8.69 -8.77
CA LYS A 10 -17.66 10.01 -8.96
C LYS A 10 -19.01 9.90 -9.68
N ASN A 11 -19.11 9.06 -10.71
CA ASN A 11 -20.34 8.88 -11.48
C ASN A 11 -21.47 8.26 -10.65
N LEU A 12 -21.12 7.50 -9.60
CA LEU A 12 -22.07 6.99 -8.61
C LEU A 12 -22.44 8.00 -7.52
N GLY A 13 -21.98 9.26 -7.62
CA GLY A 13 -22.25 10.33 -6.65
C GLY A 13 -21.21 10.48 -5.54
N GLY A 14 -20.14 9.68 -5.57
CA GLY A 14 -19.03 9.78 -4.63
C GLY A 14 -18.22 11.07 -4.80
N LYS A 15 -17.64 11.57 -3.71
CA LYS A 15 -16.76 12.75 -3.72
C LYS A 15 -15.35 12.34 -3.34
N LEU A 16 -14.36 12.72 -4.14
CA LEU A 16 -12.95 12.53 -3.82
C LEU A 16 -12.36 13.84 -3.28
N LEU A 17 -12.00 13.83 -2.00
CA LEU A 17 -11.30 14.93 -1.34
C LEU A 17 -9.80 14.63 -1.32
N LEU A 18 -9.07 15.19 -2.29
CA LEU A 18 -7.62 15.01 -2.40
C LEU A 18 -6.89 16.06 -1.57
N LYS A 19 -5.68 15.71 -1.10
CA LYS A 19 -4.86 16.57 -0.21
C LYS A 19 -5.59 16.96 1.08
N THR A 20 -6.57 16.15 1.49
CA THR A 20 -7.34 16.33 2.71
C THR A 20 -6.90 15.26 3.70
N LYS A 21 -6.22 15.67 4.76
CA LYS A 21 -5.77 14.75 5.81
C LYS A 21 -6.88 14.55 6.83
N VAL A 22 -7.22 13.30 7.11
CA VAL A 22 -8.04 12.93 8.27
C VAL A 22 -7.15 12.92 9.51
N LYS A 23 -7.58 13.58 10.59
CA LYS A 23 -6.89 13.63 11.87
C LYS A 23 -7.28 12.46 12.78
N SER A 24 -8.58 12.18 12.88
CA SER A 24 -9.13 11.09 13.69
C SER A 24 -10.52 10.68 13.19
N VAL A 25 -10.98 9.53 13.65
CA VAL A 25 -12.36 9.07 13.56
C VAL A 25 -13.12 9.64 14.76
N VAL A 26 -14.28 10.24 14.51
CA VAL A 26 -15.14 10.78 15.57
C VAL A 26 -16.06 9.67 16.07
N ILE A 27 -16.01 9.40 17.37
CA ILE A 27 -16.82 8.39 18.04
C ILE A 27 -17.59 9.07 19.18
N GLU A 28 -18.91 8.98 19.13
CA GLU A 28 -19.81 9.52 20.14
C GLU A 28 -20.70 8.39 20.67
N SER A 29 -20.77 8.25 21.99
CA SER A 29 -21.56 7.20 22.66
C SER A 29 -21.27 5.78 22.13
N GLY A 30 -20.03 5.51 21.70
CA GLY A 30 -19.60 4.23 21.16
C GLY A 30 -19.94 3.99 19.68
N ALA A 31 -20.55 4.96 19.00
CA ALA A 31 -20.86 4.89 17.57
C ALA A 31 -19.98 5.86 16.78
N VAL A 32 -19.59 5.47 15.57
CA VAL A 32 -18.90 6.37 14.63
C VAL A 32 -19.90 7.41 14.14
N THR A 33 -19.51 8.68 14.16
CA THR A 33 -20.34 9.80 13.67
C THR A 33 -19.69 10.56 12.52
N GLY A 34 -18.41 10.30 12.23
CA GLY A 34 -17.70 10.92 11.11
C GLY A 34 -16.19 10.86 11.24
N VAL A 35 -15.52 11.78 10.56
CA VAL A 35 -14.06 11.96 10.63
C VAL A 35 -13.71 13.43 10.89
N MET A 36 -12.69 13.64 11.72
CA MET A 36 -12.13 14.95 12.01
C MET A 36 -11.15 15.34 10.92
N LEU A 37 -11.38 16.49 10.29
CA LEU A 37 -10.46 17.16 9.38
C LEU A 37 -9.71 18.26 10.13
N ASP A 38 -9.08 19.21 9.43
CA ASP A 38 -8.25 20.21 10.10
C ASP A 38 -9.00 21.04 11.13
N ASN A 39 -10.16 21.58 10.74
CA ASN A 39 -10.99 22.48 11.57
C ASN A 39 -12.48 22.11 11.51
N ASP A 40 -12.84 20.94 10.96
CA ASP A 40 -14.23 20.58 10.72
C ASP A 40 -14.44 19.07 10.83
N ILE A 41 -15.68 18.65 11.07
CA ILE A 41 -16.09 17.25 11.10
C ILE A 41 -16.83 16.95 9.80
N LEU A 42 -16.36 15.93 9.08
CA LEU A 42 -17.11 15.38 7.96
C LEU A 42 -18.01 14.25 8.49
N PRO A 43 -19.34 14.44 8.59
CA PRO A 43 -20.26 13.45 9.14
C PRO A 43 -20.33 12.22 8.23
N ALA A 44 -20.42 11.04 8.83
CA ALA A 44 -20.60 9.78 8.14
C ALA A 44 -21.24 8.74 9.06
N ASP A 45 -22.18 7.96 8.53
CA ASP A 45 -22.81 6.84 9.24
C ASP A 45 -21.86 5.64 9.41
N ALA A 46 -20.83 5.57 8.55
CA ALA A 46 -19.79 4.55 8.59
C ALA A 46 -18.47 5.09 8.03
N VAL A 47 -17.35 4.59 8.56
CA VAL A 47 -16.00 4.96 8.11
C VAL A 47 -15.24 3.69 7.72
N ILE A 48 -14.72 3.66 6.50
CA ILE A 48 -13.83 2.61 6.00
C ILE A 48 -12.41 3.17 5.95
N VAL A 49 -11.50 2.55 6.71
CA VAL A 49 -10.10 2.97 6.77
C VAL A 49 -9.25 2.07 5.89
N THR A 50 -8.54 2.66 4.94
CA THR A 50 -7.60 1.95 4.05
C THR A 50 -6.14 2.23 4.38
N GLN A 51 -5.87 3.04 5.41
CA GLN A 51 -4.53 3.21 5.97
C GLN A 51 -4.06 1.88 6.57
N GLU A 52 -2.75 1.65 6.59
CA GLU A 52 -2.16 0.49 7.25
C GLU A 52 -2.69 0.37 8.68
N THR A 53 -3.08 -0.84 9.07
CA THR A 53 -3.89 -1.12 10.25
C THR A 53 -3.24 -0.60 11.54
N ILE A 54 -1.96 -0.90 11.78
CA ILE A 54 -1.27 -0.46 13.00
C ILE A 54 -1.21 1.07 13.04
N ALA A 55 -0.82 1.70 11.93
CA ALA A 55 -0.78 3.16 11.84
C ALA A 55 -2.17 3.80 12.03
N ALA A 56 -3.23 3.20 11.50
CA ALA A 56 -4.60 3.66 11.70
C ALA A 56 -5.02 3.59 13.18
N LEU A 57 -4.74 2.46 13.84
CA LEU A 57 -5.05 2.25 15.26
C LEU A 57 -4.34 3.24 16.17
N ASP A 58 -3.09 3.58 15.85
CA ASP A 58 -2.28 4.48 16.66
C ASP A 58 -2.56 5.97 16.41
N GLN A 59 -3.12 6.33 15.24
CA GLN A 59 -3.27 7.74 14.83
C GLN A 59 -4.71 8.22 14.73
N LEU A 60 -5.65 7.33 14.40
CA LEU A 60 -7.01 7.75 14.05
C LEU A 60 -8.02 7.59 15.19
N PHE A 61 -7.65 6.97 16.31
CA PHE A 61 -8.57 6.70 17.41
C PHE A 61 -8.00 7.25 18.73
N ASP A 62 -8.79 8.07 19.43
CA ASP A 62 -8.35 8.76 20.65
C ASP A 62 -8.09 7.81 21.83
N ILE A 63 -8.85 6.72 21.90
CA ILE A 63 -8.65 5.68 22.91
C ILE A 63 -7.81 4.58 22.26
N PRO A 64 -6.59 4.31 22.75
CA PRO A 64 -5.82 3.19 22.25
C PRO A 64 -6.61 1.93 22.58
N LEU A 65 -7.11 1.27 21.54
CA LEU A 65 -7.82 0.01 21.67
C LEU A 65 -6.89 -1.00 22.38
N GLN A 66 -7.37 -1.57 23.49
CA GLN A 66 -6.57 -2.40 24.41
C GLN A 66 -6.81 -3.91 24.22
N ASP A 67 -7.49 -4.31 23.15
CA ASP A 67 -7.79 -5.72 22.94
C ASP A 67 -6.53 -6.57 22.77
N ALA A 68 -6.57 -7.81 23.27
CA ALA A 68 -5.43 -8.72 23.24
C ALA A 68 -4.88 -8.97 21.81
N TRP A 69 -5.77 -9.03 20.82
CA TRP A 69 -5.39 -9.23 19.42
C TRP A 69 -4.59 -8.04 18.85
N LEU A 70 -4.79 -6.82 19.36
CA LEU A 70 -4.04 -5.63 18.93
C LEU A 70 -2.62 -5.65 19.46
N LYS A 71 -2.45 -6.14 20.68
CA LYS A 71 -1.12 -6.38 21.25
C LYS A 71 -0.37 -7.41 20.41
N GLU A 72 -1.01 -8.54 20.10
CA GLU A 72 -0.44 -9.57 19.25
C GLU A 72 -0.11 -9.04 17.85
N LEU A 73 -1.01 -8.25 17.23
CA LEU A 73 -0.78 -7.61 15.94
C LEU A 73 0.51 -6.76 15.97
N ARG A 74 0.68 -5.92 17.00
CA ARG A 74 1.88 -5.07 17.15
C ARG A 74 3.16 -5.86 17.38
N GLU A 75 3.10 -6.94 18.16
CA GLU A 75 4.28 -7.76 18.50
C GLU A 75 4.72 -8.68 17.37
N THR A 76 3.77 -9.14 16.54
CA THR A 76 4.03 -10.14 15.49
C THR A 76 4.25 -9.53 14.10
N THR A 77 3.65 -8.37 13.83
CA THR A 77 3.76 -7.74 12.51
C THR A 77 5.15 -7.16 12.30
N LYS A 78 5.85 -7.66 11.28
CA LYS A 78 7.15 -7.14 10.86
C LYS A 78 6.97 -6.39 9.55
N PRO A 79 7.38 -5.10 9.45
CA PRO A 79 7.28 -4.36 8.21
C PRO A 79 8.14 -5.03 7.14
N SER A 80 7.52 -5.36 6.01
CA SER A 80 8.25 -5.80 4.82
C SER A 80 8.45 -4.60 3.91
N VAL A 81 9.70 -4.17 3.76
CA VAL A 81 10.03 -3.08 2.85
C VAL A 81 10.25 -3.66 1.46
N CYS A 82 9.49 -3.19 0.48
CA CYS A 82 9.69 -3.54 -0.91
C CYS A 82 10.51 -2.45 -1.60
N THR A 83 11.54 -2.84 -2.34
CA THR A 83 12.32 -1.92 -3.17
C THR A 83 12.13 -2.29 -4.63
N PHE A 84 11.74 -1.31 -5.43
CA PHE A 84 11.62 -1.44 -6.86
C PHE A 84 12.82 -0.76 -7.53
N ILE A 85 13.60 -1.54 -8.28
CA ILE A 85 14.64 -1.02 -9.17
C ILE A 85 14.07 -1.07 -10.59
N SER A 86 13.97 0.08 -11.24
CA SER A 86 13.47 0.19 -12.61
C SER A 86 14.63 0.55 -13.54
N VAL A 87 14.88 -0.28 -14.54
CA VAL A 87 15.93 -0.05 -15.54
C VAL A 87 15.28 0.17 -16.90
N GLY A 88 15.53 1.33 -17.51
CA GLY A 88 15.11 1.62 -18.87
C GLY A 88 16.16 1.17 -19.89
N ILE A 89 15.76 0.37 -20.87
CA ILE A 89 16.67 -0.14 -21.91
C ILE A 89 16.26 0.46 -23.26
N ARG A 90 17.19 1.15 -23.93
CA ARG A 90 16.96 1.71 -25.27
C ARG A 90 17.35 0.71 -26.36
N THR A 91 16.69 -0.44 -26.36
CA THR A 91 16.84 -1.44 -27.44
C THR A 91 15.61 -2.35 -27.49
N LYS A 92 15.47 -3.12 -28.58
CA LYS A 92 14.50 -4.20 -28.64
C LYS A 92 15.02 -5.36 -27.79
N LEU A 93 14.22 -5.81 -26.84
CA LEU A 93 14.57 -6.97 -26.03
C LEU A 93 14.57 -8.24 -26.91
N PRO A 94 15.60 -9.11 -26.79
CA PRO A 94 15.60 -10.42 -27.45
C PRO A 94 14.53 -11.35 -26.84
N ASP A 95 14.13 -12.38 -27.59
CA ASP A 95 13.12 -13.36 -27.14
C ASP A 95 13.59 -14.18 -25.92
N ILE A 96 14.90 -14.36 -25.79
CA ILE A 96 15.55 -14.94 -24.61
C ILE A 96 16.20 -13.78 -23.85
N LEU A 97 15.65 -13.45 -22.68
CA LEU A 97 16.17 -12.34 -21.89
C LEU A 97 17.52 -12.71 -21.29
N PRO A 98 18.57 -11.90 -21.54
CA PRO A 98 19.90 -12.19 -21.02
C PRO A 98 19.95 -11.90 -19.52
N VAL A 99 20.92 -12.53 -18.85
CA VAL A 99 21.36 -12.13 -17.52
C VAL A 99 22.43 -11.06 -17.71
N TRP A 100 22.17 -9.85 -17.24
CA TRP A 100 23.16 -8.77 -17.26
C TRP A 100 23.95 -8.81 -15.97
N ARG A 101 25.25 -9.13 -16.07
CA ARG A 101 26.17 -8.89 -14.96
C ARG A 101 26.43 -7.40 -14.84
N LEU A 102 26.40 -6.91 -13.61
CA LEU A 102 26.68 -5.51 -13.30
C LEU A 102 28.19 -5.32 -13.21
N GLU A 103 28.71 -4.25 -13.82
CA GLU A 103 30.12 -3.86 -13.68
C GLU A 103 30.43 -3.48 -12.23
N GLU A 104 29.49 -2.79 -11.58
CA GLU A 104 29.53 -2.46 -10.15
C GLU A 104 28.34 -3.11 -9.42
N PRO A 105 28.59 -3.93 -8.38
CA PRO A 105 27.51 -4.55 -7.60
C PRO A 105 26.63 -3.51 -6.90
N ILE A 106 25.32 -3.72 -6.92
CA ILE A 106 24.37 -2.90 -6.17
C ILE A 106 24.22 -3.49 -4.77
N ASN A 107 24.60 -2.72 -3.76
CA ASN A 107 24.36 -3.07 -2.36
C ASN A 107 23.09 -2.38 -1.88
N HIS A 108 22.07 -3.16 -1.51
CA HIS A 108 20.80 -2.61 -1.02
C HIS A 108 20.10 -3.56 -0.05
N ALA A 109 19.51 -3.01 1.02
CA ALA A 109 18.79 -3.76 2.05
C ALA A 109 19.56 -4.99 2.60
N GLY A 110 20.88 -4.84 2.78
CA GLY A 110 21.77 -5.91 3.25
C GLY A 110 22.02 -7.04 2.24
N LYS A 111 21.62 -6.87 0.98
CA LYS A 111 21.90 -7.80 -0.12
C LYS A 111 22.80 -7.15 -1.17
N THR A 112 23.69 -7.95 -1.73
CA THR A 112 24.51 -7.56 -2.87
C THR A 112 23.93 -8.21 -4.12
N VAL A 113 23.53 -7.36 -5.07
CA VAL A 113 23.04 -7.78 -6.39
C VAL A 113 24.18 -7.56 -7.39
N THR A 114 24.66 -8.65 -7.98
CA THR A 114 25.73 -8.65 -8.99
C THR A 114 25.21 -8.87 -10.40
N GLU A 115 23.94 -9.27 -10.53
CA GLU A 115 23.30 -9.54 -11.81
C GLU A 115 21.82 -9.13 -11.80
N ILE A 116 21.34 -8.70 -12.96
CA ILE A 116 19.92 -8.48 -13.23
C ILE A 116 19.49 -9.52 -14.26
N ALA A 117 18.60 -10.41 -13.86
CA ALA A 117 17.92 -11.33 -14.75
C ALA A 117 16.48 -10.87 -14.92
N MET A 118 16.01 -10.71 -16.16
CA MET A 118 14.59 -10.51 -16.40
C MET A 118 13.90 -11.87 -16.57
N LEU A 119 13.02 -12.20 -15.63
CA LEU A 119 12.12 -13.34 -15.76
C LEU A 119 10.86 -12.89 -16.52
N LEU A 120 10.65 -13.44 -17.71
CA LEU A 120 9.37 -13.35 -18.40
C LEU A 120 8.32 -14.14 -17.61
N VAL A 121 7.36 -13.44 -17.01
CA VAL A 121 6.23 -14.04 -16.28
C VAL A 121 5.39 -15.01 -17.15
N LYS A 122 5.57 -15.01 -18.48
CA LYS A 122 4.94 -15.96 -19.40
C LYS A 122 5.18 -17.44 -19.04
N ASN A 123 6.25 -17.78 -18.31
CA ASN A 123 6.55 -19.17 -17.93
C ASN A 123 6.19 -19.55 -16.47
N ILE A 124 5.83 -18.59 -15.61
CA ILE A 124 5.46 -18.92 -14.22
C ILE A 124 4.07 -19.57 -14.15
N LEU A 125 3.16 -19.22 -15.08
CA LEU A 125 1.86 -19.88 -15.19
C LEU A 125 2.01 -21.32 -15.71
N ARG A 126 2.93 -21.56 -16.66
CA ARG A 126 3.13 -22.88 -17.26
C ARG A 126 3.87 -23.88 -16.36
N GLN A 127 4.74 -23.41 -15.45
CA GLN A 127 5.45 -24.26 -14.49
C GLN A 127 4.64 -24.56 -13.20
N ARG A 128 3.53 -23.86 -12.95
CA ARG A 128 2.66 -24.08 -11.78
C ARG A 128 1.43 -24.94 -12.05
N GLY A 129 1.25 -25.43 -13.28
CA GLY A 129 0.10 -26.29 -13.60
C GLY A 129 -1.25 -25.63 -13.32
N ILE A 130 -1.37 -24.34 -13.66
CA ILE A 130 -2.65 -23.61 -13.73
C ILE A 130 -2.83 -23.10 -15.16
#